data_AF-A0A7X7T2J5-F1
#
_entry.id   AF-A0A7X7T2J5-F1
#
_cell.length_a   1.000
_cell.length_b   1.000
_cell.length_c   1.000
_cell.angle_alpha   90.00
_cell.angle_beta   90.00
_cell.angle_gamma   90.00
#
_symmetry.space_group_name_H-M   'P 1'
#
loop_
_entity.id
_entity.type
_entity.pdbx_description
1 polymer ?
#
loop_
_entity_poly.entity_id
_entity_poly.type
_entity_poly.pdbx_seq_one_letter_code
_entity_poly.pdbx_strand_id
1 'polypeptide(L)'
;MAATERLAELLTAARLPVPPLPAGLAGNLVEVSPWCFTTRALPWSPYCFFEYVEELDTAPDYALVAHDGHGVASYALSVYIVWEGLACLVQVAWGGVYTDPSHAAGCLEALGRLLRGVEGLHAAGVLRRSRRLMVVASDLYGSLPVTCGPGLATANLQIGPNGGDVPAVLAEAVAWVGCQHPGGKAG
;
A
#
# COMPACT_ATOMS: atom_id res chain seq x y z
N MET A 1 15.31 14.31 13.84
CA MET A 1 14.32 13.22 13.87
C MET A 1 14.31 12.58 12.50
N ALA A 2 14.41 11.26 12.41
CA ALA A 2 14.33 10.56 11.13
C ALA A 2 12.90 10.65 10.57
N ALA A 3 12.74 10.64 9.25
CA ALA A 3 11.41 10.75 8.63
C ALA A 3 10.47 9.60 9.04
N THR A 4 11.02 8.40 9.29
CA THR A 4 10.29 7.24 9.82
C THR A 4 9.76 7.46 11.24
N GLU A 5 10.53 8.11 12.10
CA GLU A 5 10.10 8.49 13.45
C GLU A 5 8.98 9.53 13.38
N ARG A 6 9.12 10.53 12.50
CA ARG A 6 8.09 11.55 12.30
C ARG A 6 6.78 10.96 11.77
N LEU A 7 6.87 10.07 10.78
CA LEU A 7 5.71 9.35 10.25
C LEU A 7 5.02 8.53 11.35
N ALA A 8 5.80 7.81 12.15
CA ALA A 8 5.26 7.01 13.25
C ALA A 8 4.57 7.88 14.31
N GLU A 9 5.13 9.04 14.64
CA GLU A 9 4.53 10.01 15.55
C GLU A 9 3.18 10.51 15.03
N LEU A 10 3.12 10.93 13.76
CA LEU A 10 1.90 11.44 13.12
C LEU A 10 0.79 10.38 13.08
N LEU A 11 1.11 9.16 12.64
CA LEU A 11 0.14 8.06 12.60
C LEU A 11 -0.33 7.69 14.02
N THR A 12 0.59 7.62 14.99
CA THR A 12 0.23 7.32 16.38
C THR A 12 -0.68 8.39 16.98
N ALA A 13 -0.37 9.68 16.75
CA ALA A 13 -1.21 10.79 17.18
C ALA A 13 -2.61 10.74 16.53
N ALA A 14 -2.67 10.27 15.28
CA ALA A 14 -3.90 10.00 14.55
C ALA A 14 -4.62 8.69 14.95
N ARG A 15 -4.07 7.93 15.91
CA ARG A 15 -4.56 6.60 16.33
C ARG A 15 -4.60 5.59 15.18
N LEU A 16 -3.67 5.73 14.25
CA LEU A 16 -3.46 4.83 13.13
C LEU A 16 -2.23 3.94 13.40
N PRO A 17 -2.28 2.64 13.02
CA PRO A 17 -1.11 1.78 13.10
C PRO A 17 -0.03 2.24 12.12
N VAL A 18 1.23 2.08 12.52
CA VAL A 18 2.37 2.36 11.65
C VAL A 18 2.66 1.11 10.80
N PRO A 19 2.51 1.16 9.46
CA PRO A 19 2.86 0.02 8.62
C PRO A 19 4.38 -0.20 8.65
N PRO A 20 4.86 -1.44 8.76
CA PRO A 20 6.30 -1.74 8.67
C PRO A 20 6.77 -1.51 7.24
N LEU A 21 7.59 -0.48 7.03
CA LEU A 21 8.23 -0.26 5.74
C LEU A 21 9.39 -1.25 5.55
N PRO A 22 9.57 -1.80 4.33
CA PRO A 22 10.74 -2.63 4.03
C PRO A 22 12.03 -1.91 4.41
N ALA A 23 12.97 -2.61 5.05
CA ALA A 23 14.18 -2.01 5.61
C ALA A 23 15.01 -1.20 4.60
N GLY A 24 15.05 -1.64 3.33
CA GLY A 24 15.75 -0.94 2.24
C GLY A 24 15.12 0.41 1.85
N LEU A 25 13.83 0.60 2.13
CA LEU A 25 13.10 1.84 1.85
C LEU A 25 13.04 2.75 3.08
N ALA A 26 12.91 2.19 4.27
CA ALA A 26 12.78 2.96 5.51
C ALA A 26 13.94 3.96 5.73
N GLY A 27 15.18 3.56 5.42
CA GLY A 27 16.37 4.41 5.58
C GLY A 27 16.46 5.59 4.62
N ASN A 28 15.72 5.54 3.50
CA ASN A 28 15.74 6.58 2.45
C ASN A 28 14.49 7.46 2.48
N LEU A 29 13.59 7.25 3.46
CA LEU A 29 12.35 8.00 3.56
C LEU A 29 12.68 9.46 3.95
N VAL A 30 12.06 10.41 3.26
CA VAL A 30 12.14 11.83 3.56
C VAL A 30 10.74 12.43 3.59
N GLU A 31 10.52 13.42 4.46
CA GLU A 31 9.30 14.24 4.44
C GLU A 31 9.48 15.36 3.41
N VAL A 32 8.64 15.40 2.38
CA VAL A 32 8.72 16.39 1.29
C VAL A 32 7.70 17.53 1.46
N SER A 33 6.64 17.28 2.22
CA SER A 33 5.66 18.26 2.67
C SER A 33 4.97 17.73 3.93
N PRO A 34 4.22 18.57 4.68
CA PRO A 34 3.46 18.08 5.84
C PRO A 34 2.62 16.87 5.46
N TRP A 35 2.75 15.80 6.24
CA TRP A 35 2.06 14.53 6.01
C TRP A 35 2.39 13.80 4.68
N CYS A 36 3.48 14.15 3.98
CA CYS A 36 3.91 13.46 2.77
C CYS A 36 5.35 12.96 2.91
N PHE A 37 5.50 11.64 2.97
CA PHE A 37 6.77 10.95 3.16
C PHE A 37 7.05 10.05 1.96
N THR A 38 8.24 10.14 1.38
CA THR A 38 8.59 9.31 0.22
C THR A 38 10.08 9.04 0.13
N THR A 39 10.46 8.01 -0.62
CA THR A 39 11.86 7.68 -0.93
C THR A 39 12.28 8.15 -2.33
N ARG A 40 11.41 8.84 -3.07
CA ARG A 40 11.70 9.33 -4.43
C ARG A 40 11.10 10.70 -4.70
N ALA A 41 11.56 11.36 -5.75
CA ALA A 41 10.87 12.53 -6.28
C ALA A 41 9.46 12.13 -6.76
N LEU A 42 8.46 12.98 -6.48
CA LEU A 42 7.08 12.73 -6.85
C LEU A 42 6.79 13.30 -8.25
N PRO A 43 6.51 12.46 -9.25
CA PRO A 43 6.12 12.94 -10.58
C PRO A 43 4.71 13.56 -10.61
N TRP A 44 3.84 13.12 -9.69
CA TRP A 44 2.45 13.57 -9.55
C TRP A 44 2.07 13.72 -8.08
N SER A 45 0.98 14.44 -7.79
CA SER A 45 0.39 14.46 -6.44
C SER A 45 0.08 13.02 -6.01
N PRO A 46 0.26 12.65 -4.72
CA PRO A 46 -0.17 11.36 -4.19
C PRO A 46 -1.66 11.04 -4.40
N TYR A 47 -2.47 12.05 -4.72
CA TYR A 47 -3.89 11.90 -5.02
C TYR A 47 -4.18 11.41 -6.45
N CYS A 48 -3.21 11.55 -7.37
CA CYS A 48 -3.23 11.08 -8.76
C CYS A 48 -3.08 9.55 -8.85
N PHE A 49 -4.02 8.79 -8.27
CA PHE A 49 -3.90 7.35 -8.07
C PHE A 49 -3.63 6.56 -9.37
N PHE A 50 -4.34 6.89 -10.45
CA PHE A 50 -4.23 6.17 -11.72
C PHE A 50 -2.86 6.31 -12.38
N GLU A 51 -2.22 7.47 -12.23
CA GLU A 51 -0.89 7.73 -12.76
C GLU A 51 0.15 6.83 -12.08
N TYR A 52 0.02 6.58 -10.76
CA TYR A 52 0.86 5.61 -10.06
C TYR A 52 0.55 4.17 -10.47
N VAL A 53 -0.71 3.83 -10.76
CA VAL A 53 -1.12 2.50 -11.26
C VAL A 53 -0.50 2.23 -12.64
N GLU A 54 -0.53 3.20 -13.55
CA GLU A 54 -0.02 3.07 -14.92
C GLU A 54 1.49 2.81 -14.96
N GLU A 55 2.27 3.40 -14.04
CA GLU A 55 3.72 3.22 -14.04
C GLU A 55 4.23 2.00 -13.27
N LEU A 56 3.37 1.24 -12.58
CA LEU A 56 3.75 0.17 -11.64
C LEU A 56 4.75 -0.84 -12.20
N ASP A 57 4.65 -1.16 -13.48
CA ASP A 57 5.53 -2.13 -14.15
C ASP A 57 6.95 -1.62 -14.32
N THR A 58 7.11 -0.31 -14.50
CA THR A 58 8.40 0.33 -14.77
C THR A 58 8.99 1.03 -13.55
N ALA A 59 8.17 1.27 -12.52
CA ALA A 59 8.59 2.02 -11.37
C ALA A 59 9.78 1.35 -10.66
N PRO A 60 10.79 2.16 -10.24
CA PRO A 60 11.82 1.67 -9.33
C PRO A 60 11.19 1.34 -7.97
N ASP A 61 11.99 0.80 -7.07
CA ASP A 61 11.50 0.56 -5.71
C ASP A 61 11.32 1.90 -4.98
N TYR A 62 10.16 2.08 -4.34
CA TYR A 62 9.87 3.27 -3.55
C TYR A 62 8.83 3.02 -2.47
N ALA A 63 8.83 3.88 -1.45
CA ALA A 63 7.71 4.07 -0.55
C ALA A 63 7.16 5.49 -0.70
N LEU A 64 5.84 5.62 -0.55
CA LEU A 64 5.13 6.88 -0.42
C LEU A 64 4.01 6.68 0.61
N VAL A 65 4.02 7.51 1.64
CA VAL A 65 2.94 7.62 2.62
C VAL A 65 2.50 9.07 2.66
N ALA A 66 1.27 9.34 2.24
CA ALA A 66 0.76 10.70 2.13
C ALA A 66 -0.67 10.81 2.63
N HIS A 67 -0.95 11.84 3.43
CA HIS A 67 -2.31 12.32 3.62
C HIS A 67 -2.51 13.50 2.66
N ASP A 68 -3.42 13.35 1.70
CA ASP A 68 -3.71 14.37 0.69
C ASP A 68 -5.22 14.41 0.39
N GLY A 69 -5.71 15.54 -0.10
CA GLY A 69 -7.12 15.72 -0.39
C GLY A 69 -7.56 17.12 -0.81
N HIS A 70 -8.68 17.18 -1.53
CA HIS A 70 -9.29 18.43 -1.98
C HIS A 70 -10.51 18.77 -1.12
N GLY A 71 -10.30 19.58 -0.08
CA GLY A 71 -11.38 20.09 0.78
C GLY A 71 -11.94 19.08 1.78
N VAL A 72 -13.10 19.37 2.36
CA VAL A 72 -13.64 18.67 3.56
C VAL A 72 -14.11 17.23 3.34
N ALA A 73 -14.29 16.80 2.09
CA ALA A 73 -14.96 15.54 1.73
C ALA A 73 -14.04 14.51 1.05
N SER A 74 -12.77 14.85 0.81
CA SER A 74 -11.92 14.07 -0.10
C SER A 74 -10.50 13.92 0.44
N TYR A 75 -10.38 13.53 1.70
CA TYR A 75 -9.09 13.22 2.31
C TYR A 75 -8.82 11.71 2.27
N ALA A 76 -7.61 11.36 1.85
CA ALA A 76 -7.16 9.99 1.77
C ALA A 76 -5.76 9.82 2.34
N LEU A 77 -5.53 8.68 2.97
CA LEU A 77 -4.20 8.18 3.28
C LEU A 77 -3.75 7.25 2.16
N SER A 78 -2.80 7.73 1.35
CA SER A 78 -2.14 6.96 0.30
C SER A 78 -0.91 6.27 0.89
N VAL A 79 -0.85 4.93 0.78
CA VAL A 79 0.30 4.11 1.16
C VAL A 79 0.71 3.27 -0.04
N TYR A 80 1.75 3.71 -0.73
CA TYR A 80 2.28 3.10 -1.94
C TYR A 80 3.65 2.52 -1.65
N ILE A 81 3.80 1.21 -1.82
CA ILE A 81 5.02 0.47 -1.57
C ILE A 81 5.30 -0.39 -2.78
N VAL A 82 6.32 -0.02 -3.54
CA VAL A 82 6.89 -0.82 -4.62
C VAL A 82 8.26 -1.27 -4.16
N TRP A 83 8.45 -2.57 -3.99
CA TRP A 83 9.68 -3.14 -3.46
C TRP A 83 9.87 -4.56 -3.93
N GLU A 84 10.91 -4.81 -4.75
CA GLU A 84 11.26 -6.13 -5.23
C GLU A 84 10.04 -6.92 -5.77
N GLY A 85 9.56 -7.90 -5.00
CA GLY A 85 8.42 -8.76 -5.31
C GLY A 85 7.05 -8.24 -4.83
N LEU A 86 6.91 -6.96 -4.50
CA LEU A 86 5.63 -6.32 -4.17
C LEU A 86 5.43 -5.02 -4.96
N ALA A 87 4.22 -4.82 -5.48
CA ALA A 87 3.66 -3.51 -5.83
C ALA A 87 2.32 -3.38 -5.11
N CYS A 88 2.27 -2.52 -4.11
CA CYS A 88 1.10 -2.29 -3.28
C CYS A 88 0.74 -0.80 -3.34
N LEU A 89 -0.35 -0.44 -3.99
CA LEU A 89 -0.92 0.90 -3.98
C LEU A 89 -2.25 0.87 -3.25
N VAL A 90 -2.27 1.37 -2.03
CA VAL A 90 -3.48 1.44 -1.21
C VAL A 90 -3.81 2.89 -0.91
N GLN A 91 -5.05 3.29 -1.17
CA GLN A 91 -5.54 4.64 -0.84
C GLN A 91 -6.83 4.54 -0.03
N VAL A 92 -6.75 4.92 1.24
CA VAL A 92 -7.84 4.73 2.21
C VAL A 92 -8.47 6.08 2.52
N ALA A 93 -9.80 6.18 2.48
CA ALA A 93 -10.50 7.40 2.87
C ALA A 93 -10.30 7.66 4.37
N TRP A 94 -9.73 8.81 4.73
CA TRP A 94 -9.44 9.16 6.11
C TRP A 94 -9.23 10.67 6.33
N GLY A 95 -9.76 11.20 7.43
CA GLY A 95 -9.57 12.60 7.83
C GLY A 95 -10.65 13.56 7.29
N GLY A 96 -11.66 13.03 6.58
CA GLY A 96 -12.84 13.77 6.18
C GLY A 96 -13.97 13.66 7.20
N VAL A 97 -14.95 14.56 7.15
CA VAL A 97 -16.11 14.55 8.07
C VAL A 97 -17.02 13.32 7.91
N TYR A 98 -16.88 12.60 6.80
CA TYR A 98 -17.66 11.39 6.48
C TYR A 98 -16.86 10.09 6.61
N THR A 99 -15.59 10.16 7.02
CA THR A 99 -14.72 8.97 7.08
C THR A 99 -14.73 8.35 8.47
N ASP A 100 -14.73 7.02 8.54
CA ASP A 100 -14.59 6.28 9.80
C ASP A 100 -13.09 6.07 10.12
N PRO A 101 -12.56 6.64 11.21
CA PRO A 101 -11.16 6.41 11.60
C PRO A 101 -10.81 4.93 11.83
N SER A 102 -11.79 4.12 12.24
CA SER A 102 -11.58 2.69 12.50
C SER A 102 -11.38 1.89 11.21
N HIS A 103 -12.02 2.31 10.11
CA HIS A 103 -11.81 1.74 8.78
C HIS A 103 -10.35 1.90 8.32
N ALA A 104 -9.81 3.11 8.45
CA ALA A 104 -8.41 3.38 8.09
C ALA A 104 -7.43 2.61 8.97
N ALA A 105 -7.70 2.54 10.28
CA ALA A 105 -6.89 1.74 11.19
C ALA A 105 -6.89 0.26 10.79
N GLY A 106 -8.05 -0.34 10.54
CA GLY A 106 -8.17 -1.74 10.10
C GLY A 106 -7.46 -2.02 8.77
N CYS A 107 -7.54 -1.09 7.81
CA CYS A 107 -6.80 -1.18 6.55
C CYS A 107 -5.28 -1.17 6.79
N LEU A 108 -4.77 -0.27 7.62
CA LEU A 108 -3.33 -0.20 7.94
C LEU A 108 -2.84 -1.42 8.73
N GLU A 109 -3.66 -2.00 9.60
CA GLU A 109 -3.35 -3.27 10.26
C GLU A 109 -3.24 -4.43 9.26
N ALA A 110 -4.20 -4.52 8.33
CA ALA A 110 -4.19 -5.52 7.28
C ALA A 110 -2.99 -5.36 6.35
N LEU A 111 -2.68 -4.12 5.95
CA LEU A 111 -1.47 -3.79 5.20
C LEU A 111 -0.21 -4.19 5.97
N GLY A 112 -0.15 -3.94 7.28
CA GLY A 112 0.99 -4.36 8.09
C GLY A 112 1.18 -5.88 8.14
N ARG A 113 0.09 -6.66 8.17
CA ARG A 113 0.15 -8.12 8.04
C ARG A 113 0.65 -8.55 6.67
N LEU A 114 0.14 -7.92 5.61
CA LEU A 114 0.57 -8.18 4.23
C LEU A 114 2.08 -7.96 4.09
N LEU A 115 2.59 -6.79 4.53
CA LEU A 115 4.00 -6.43 4.40
C LEU A 115 4.92 -7.43 5.12
N ARG A 116 4.60 -7.82 6.36
CA ARG A 116 5.37 -8.85 7.09
C ARG A 116 5.38 -10.19 6.37
N GLY A 117 4.24 -10.61 5.83
CA GLY A 117 4.16 -11.87 5.11
C GLY A 117 4.92 -11.84 3.77
N VAL A 118 4.88 -10.70 3.06
CA VAL A 118 5.69 -10.47 1.86
C VAL A 118 7.19 -10.51 2.17
N GLU A 119 7.63 -9.88 3.26
CA GLU A 119 9.03 -9.95 3.70
C GLU A 119 9.47 -11.40 3.93
N GLY A 120 8.64 -12.22 4.57
CA GLY A 120 8.89 -13.66 4.73
C GLY A 120 9.01 -14.40 3.40
N LEU A 121 8.10 -14.16 2.45
CA LEU A 121 8.15 -14.78 1.12
C LEU A 121 9.32 -14.29 0.27
N HIS A 122 9.73 -13.04 0.43
CA HIS A 122 10.91 -12.47 -0.22
C HIS A 122 12.19 -13.12 0.32
N ALA A 123 12.32 -13.24 1.65
CA ALA A 123 13.44 -13.94 2.29
C ALA A 123 13.52 -15.42 1.88
N ALA A 124 12.38 -16.07 1.65
CA ALA A 124 12.31 -17.42 1.10
C ALA A 124 12.54 -17.50 -0.43
N GLY A 125 12.70 -16.37 -1.12
CA GLY A 125 12.93 -16.30 -2.56
C GLY A 125 11.71 -16.60 -3.43
N VAL A 126 10.50 -16.66 -2.85
CA VAL A 126 9.23 -16.94 -3.54
C VAL A 126 8.76 -15.73 -4.35
N LEU A 127 8.90 -14.53 -3.78
CA LEU A 127 8.59 -13.25 -4.41
C LEU A 127 9.87 -12.54 -4.85
N ARG A 128 9.89 -12.08 -6.11
CA ARG A 128 11.01 -11.37 -6.74
C ARG A 128 10.46 -10.36 -7.74
N ARG A 129 11.28 -9.44 -8.26
CA ARG A 129 10.83 -8.47 -9.28
C ARG A 129 10.16 -9.12 -10.50
N SER A 130 10.62 -10.29 -10.93
CA SER A 130 10.01 -11.04 -12.05
C SER A 130 8.71 -11.78 -11.70
N ARG A 131 8.36 -11.87 -10.40
CA ARG A 131 7.17 -12.53 -9.86
C ARG A 131 6.68 -11.72 -8.66
N ARG A 132 6.01 -10.62 -8.99
CA ARG A 132 5.60 -9.58 -8.06
C ARG A 132 4.13 -9.78 -7.67
N LEU A 133 3.82 -9.70 -6.38
CA LEU A 133 2.46 -9.58 -5.86
C LEU A 133 1.97 -8.15 -6.11
N MET A 134 0.81 -8.02 -6.74
CA MET A 134 0.20 -6.73 -7.05
C MET A 134 -1.09 -6.56 -6.26
N VAL A 135 -1.17 -5.45 -5.53
CA VAL A 135 -2.29 -5.07 -4.67
C VAL A 135 -2.60 -3.61 -4.99
N VAL A 136 -3.73 -3.36 -5.64
CA VAL A 136 -4.14 -2.00 -6.04
C VAL A 136 -5.56 -1.79 -5.56
N ALA A 137 -5.73 -0.89 -4.59
CA ALA A 137 -7.03 -0.63 -3.99
C ALA A 137 -7.16 0.83 -3.55
N SER A 138 -8.30 1.44 -3.85
CA SER A 138 -8.65 2.77 -3.39
C SER A 138 -10.11 2.83 -2.99
N ASP A 139 -10.40 3.39 -1.81
CA ASP A 139 -11.77 3.71 -1.39
C ASP A 139 -12.43 4.76 -2.30
N LEU A 140 -11.64 5.49 -3.10
CA LEU A 140 -12.09 6.62 -3.92
C LEU A 140 -12.18 6.27 -5.41
N TYR A 141 -11.31 5.38 -5.89
CA TYR A 141 -11.15 5.08 -7.31
C TYR A 141 -11.41 3.61 -7.68
N GLY A 142 -11.69 2.76 -6.68
CA GLY A 142 -11.90 1.35 -6.88
C GLY A 142 -10.63 0.51 -6.73
N SER A 143 -10.76 -0.79 -6.99
CA SER A 143 -9.69 -1.76 -6.76
C SER A 143 -9.56 -2.76 -7.90
N LEU A 144 -8.37 -3.36 -8.01
CA LEU A 144 -8.06 -4.42 -8.97
C LEU A 144 -7.99 -5.78 -8.26
N PRO A 145 -8.19 -6.89 -8.99
CA PRO A 145 -7.92 -8.22 -8.46
C PRO A 145 -6.47 -8.35 -7.97
N VAL A 146 -6.28 -9.09 -6.87
CA VAL A 146 -4.93 -9.42 -6.41
C VAL A 146 -4.30 -10.39 -7.41
N THR A 147 -3.11 -10.06 -7.91
CA THR A 147 -2.41 -10.89 -8.90
C THR A 147 -0.96 -11.12 -8.51
N CYS A 148 -0.36 -12.21 -9.01
CA CYS A 148 1.05 -12.50 -8.84
C CYS A 148 1.63 -13.01 -10.15
N GLY A 149 2.59 -12.29 -10.72
CA GLY A 149 3.11 -12.61 -12.05
C GLY A 149 4.07 -11.57 -12.62
N PRO A 150 4.38 -11.68 -13.92
CA PRO A 150 5.19 -10.72 -14.64
C PRO A 150 4.35 -9.49 -15.02
N GLY A 151 4.31 -8.49 -14.14
CA GLY A 151 3.68 -7.19 -14.41
C GLY A 151 2.14 -7.20 -14.48
N LEU A 152 1.57 -6.01 -14.62
CA LEU A 152 0.12 -5.78 -14.70
C LEU A 152 -0.31 -5.76 -16.16
N ALA A 153 -1.29 -6.58 -16.54
CA ALA A 153 -2.01 -6.38 -17.79
C ALA A 153 -2.96 -5.18 -17.63
N THR A 154 -2.44 -3.96 -17.77
CA THR A 154 -3.19 -2.69 -17.62
C THR A 154 -4.39 -2.54 -18.56
N ALA A 155 -4.48 -3.37 -19.60
CA ALA A 155 -5.53 -3.34 -20.61
C ALA A 155 -6.95 -3.59 -20.08
N ASN A 156 -7.13 -4.06 -18.84
CA ASN A 156 -8.43 -4.31 -18.23
C ASN A 156 -8.48 -3.86 -16.77
N LEU A 157 -8.28 -2.57 -16.50
CA LEU A 157 -8.70 -1.93 -15.23
C LEU A 157 -10.24 -1.96 -15.14
N GLN A 158 -10.83 -3.15 -15.04
CA GLN A 158 -12.20 -3.29 -14.61
C GLN A 158 -12.18 -3.12 -13.10
N ILE A 159 -12.73 -2.00 -12.63
CA ILE A 159 -13.16 -1.85 -11.24
C ILE A 159 -13.95 -3.11 -10.92
N GLY A 160 -13.40 -3.96 -10.06
CA GLY A 160 -14.06 -5.23 -9.71
C GLY A 160 -15.46 -4.98 -9.14
N PRO A 161 -16.30 -6.02 -9.01
CA PRO A 161 -17.63 -5.89 -8.41
C PRO A 161 -17.62 -5.34 -6.97
N ASN A 162 -16.45 -5.32 -6.31
CA ASN A 162 -16.18 -4.72 -5.01
C ASN A 162 -15.54 -3.33 -5.12
N GLY A 163 -15.83 -2.58 -6.19
CA GLY A 163 -15.14 -1.34 -6.56
C GLY A 163 -15.06 -0.30 -5.45
N GLY A 164 -14.02 -0.39 -4.63
CA GLY A 164 -13.76 0.51 -3.50
C GLY A 164 -13.49 -0.18 -2.17
N ASP A 165 -13.66 -1.50 -2.03
CA ASP A 165 -13.46 -2.19 -0.74
C ASP A 165 -11.97 -2.52 -0.52
N VAL A 166 -11.22 -1.54 -0.02
CA VAL A 166 -9.81 -1.72 0.38
C VAL A 166 -9.64 -2.87 1.39
N PRO A 167 -10.46 -2.99 2.45
CA PRO A 167 -10.39 -4.11 3.38
C PRO A 167 -10.45 -5.49 2.70
N ALA A 168 -11.38 -5.69 1.75
CA ALA A 168 -11.54 -6.97 1.06
C ALA A 168 -10.29 -7.33 0.24
N VAL A 169 -9.73 -6.37 -0.50
CA VAL A 169 -8.52 -6.60 -1.31
C VAL A 169 -7.30 -6.88 -0.43
N LEU A 170 -7.15 -6.17 0.68
CA LEU A 170 -6.09 -6.46 1.65
C LEU A 170 -6.27 -7.84 2.30
N ALA A 171 -7.50 -8.24 2.62
CA ALA A 171 -7.79 -9.57 3.17
C ALA A 171 -7.45 -10.68 2.16
N GLU A 172 -7.79 -10.50 0.88
CA GLU A 172 -7.42 -11.41 -0.20
C GLU A 172 -5.89 -11.53 -0.34
N ALA A 173 -5.18 -10.40 -0.34
CA ALA A 173 -3.72 -10.38 -0.44
C ALA A 173 -3.05 -11.07 0.77
N VAL A 174 -3.54 -10.82 1.98
CA VAL A 174 -3.07 -11.50 3.20
C VAL A 174 -3.30 -13.01 3.12
N ALA A 175 -4.49 -13.43 2.68
CA ALA A 175 -4.81 -14.85 2.49
C ALA A 175 -3.89 -15.51 1.46
N TRP A 176 -3.65 -14.84 0.32
CA TRP A 176 -2.74 -15.32 -0.72
C TRP A 176 -1.34 -15.58 -0.16
N VAL A 177 -0.79 -14.63 0.59
CA VAL A 177 0.54 -14.75 1.23
C VAL A 177 0.58 -15.91 2.24
N GLY A 178 -0.51 -16.11 3.00
CA GLY A 178 -0.65 -17.24 3.91
C GLY A 178 -0.60 -18.59 3.19
N CYS A 179 -1.24 -18.71 2.03
CA CYS A 179 -1.24 -19.94 1.23
C CYS A 179 0.12 -20.26 0.59
N GLN A 180 1.02 -19.28 0.44
CA GLN A 180 2.34 -19.52 -0.15
C GLN A 180 3.35 -20.12 0.83
N HIS A 181 3.04 -20.23 2.12
CA HIS A 181 3.94 -20.84 3.10
C HIS A 181 3.80 -22.38 3.09
N PRO A 182 4.80 -23.15 2.61
CA PRO A 182 4.70 -24.61 2.50
C PRO A 182 4.81 -25.36 3.85
N GLY A 183 4.86 -24.65 4.98
CA GLY A 183 4.97 -25.22 6.33
C GLY A 183 3.65 -25.34 7.10
N GLY A 184 2.53 -24.84 6.57
CA GLY A 184 1.23 -24.86 7.25
C GLY A 184 0.44 -26.14 7.03
N LYS A 185 0.98 -27.31 7.39
CA LYS A 185 0.09 -28.43 7.74
C LYS A 185 -0.43 -28.18 9.15
N ALA A 186 -1.75 -28.16 9.28
CA ALA A 186 -2.42 -28.29 10.57
C ALA A 186 -1.84 -29.51 11.31
N GLY A 187 -1.22 -29.23 12.45
CA GLY A 187 -0.94 -30.19 13.51
C GLY A 187 -1.82 -29.86 14.69
#